data_AF-A0A415H4C9-F1
#
_entry.id   AF-A0A415H4C9-F1
#
_cell.length_a   1.000
_cell.length_b   1.000
_cell.length_c   1.000
_cell.angle_alpha   90.00
_cell.angle_beta   90.00
_cell.angle_gamma   90.00
#
_symmetry.space_group_name_H-M   'P 1'
#
loop_
_entity.id
_entity.type
_entity.pdbx_description
1 polymer ?
#
loop_
_entity_poly.entity_id
_entity_poly.type
_entity_poly.pdbx_seq_one_letter_code
_entity_poly.pdbx_strand_id
1 'polypeptide(L)'
;MLDASYYEKTDEIISCHTREERSLIPIIQDIQEEYRYLPPELLSYVAGKIGISEAKAFSVASFYENFSFEAKGKYVIKVCDGTACHVRKSIPILEGLYKELGLNKDKHTTDDQLFTVETVSCLGACGLAPAVMINDEVYGKMTPEKMSELIKKLREE
;
A
#
# COMPACT_ATOMS: atom_id res chain seq x y z
N MET A 1 -1.61 -20.25 6.71
CA MET A 1 -0.55 -20.48 7.72
C MET A 1 0.70 -19.79 7.25
N LEU A 2 0.96 -18.65 7.86
CA LEU A 2 2.21 -17.91 7.68
C LEU A 2 3.40 -18.70 8.24
N ASP A 3 4.60 -18.43 7.72
CA ASP A 3 5.84 -18.98 8.26
C ASP A 3 6.06 -18.54 9.71
N ALA A 4 6.76 -19.37 10.50
CA ALA A 4 7.03 -19.09 11.91
C ALA A 4 7.76 -17.74 12.12
N SER A 5 8.60 -17.34 11.16
CA SER A 5 9.32 -16.07 11.19
C SER A 5 8.40 -14.85 11.27
N TYR A 6 7.19 -14.92 10.70
CA TYR A 6 6.23 -13.82 10.75
C TYR A 6 5.76 -13.56 12.20
N TYR A 7 5.54 -14.63 12.97
CA TYR A 7 5.09 -14.52 14.36
C TYR A 7 6.20 -14.02 15.27
N GLU A 8 7.44 -14.50 15.08
CA GLU A 8 8.60 -14.07 15.86
C GLU A 8 8.84 -12.57 15.70
N LYS A 9 8.86 -12.10 14.45
CA LYS A 9 9.07 -10.69 14.14
C LYS A 9 7.88 -9.82 14.58
N THR A 10 6.66 -10.35 14.54
CA THR A 10 5.48 -9.67 15.12
C THR A 10 5.60 -9.54 16.64
N ASP A 11 6.11 -10.55 17.34
CA ASP A 11 6.35 -10.46 18.78
C ASP A 11 7.45 -9.42 19.12
N GLU A 12 8.48 -9.28 18.29
CA GLU A 12 9.46 -8.18 18.41
C GLU A 12 8.78 -6.82 18.31
N ILE A 13 7.95 -6.60 17.29
CA ILE A 13 7.20 -5.35 17.11
C ILE A 13 6.31 -5.08 18.33
N ILE A 14 5.52 -6.06 18.76
CA ILE A 14 4.65 -5.93 19.94
C ILE A 14 5.46 -5.56 21.20
N SER A 15 6.70 -6.07 21.34
CA SER A 15 7.54 -5.79 22.50
C SER A 15 8.02 -4.32 22.58
N CYS A 16 8.06 -3.62 21.45
CA CYS A 16 8.38 -2.20 21.36
C CYS A 16 7.23 -1.29 21.81
N HIS A 17 6.02 -1.84 21.96
CA HIS A 17 4.80 -1.10 22.29
C HIS A 17 4.18 -1.55 23.62
N THR A 18 3.36 -0.69 24.21
CA THR A 18 2.51 -1.07 25.34
C THR A 18 1.40 -2.03 24.90
N ARG A 19 1.09 -3.03 25.72
CA ARG A 19 -0.02 -3.98 25.46
C ARG A 19 -1.36 -3.40 25.92
N GLU A 20 -1.73 -2.28 25.33
CA GLU A 20 -2.98 -1.58 25.57
C GLU A 20 -3.71 -1.37 24.25
N GLU A 21 -5.04 -1.24 24.31
CA GLU A 21 -5.87 -1.04 23.12
C GLU A 21 -5.41 0.13 22.23
N ARG A 22 -4.93 1.22 22.85
CA ARG A 22 -4.40 2.40 22.14
C ARG A 22 -3.19 2.11 21.25
N SER A 23 -2.48 1.03 21.52
CA SER A 23 -1.28 0.63 20.78
C SER A 23 -1.59 -0.25 19.57
N LEU A 24 -2.85 -0.59 19.31
CA LEU A 24 -3.23 -1.38 18.14
C LEU A 24 -2.76 -0.74 16.83
N ILE A 25 -3.10 0.54 16.60
CA ILE A 25 -2.76 1.26 15.36
C ILE A 25 -1.24 1.29 15.09
N PRO A 26 -0.39 1.72 16.03
CA PRO A 26 1.06 1.73 15.78
C PRO A 26 1.62 0.32 15.58
N ILE A 27 1.12 -0.71 16.27
CA ILE A 27 1.58 -2.09 16.07
C ILE A 27 1.24 -2.60 14.66
N ILE A 28 0.00 -2.42 14.20
CA ILE A 28 -0.40 -2.87 12.86
C ILE A 28 0.27 -2.03 11.75
N GLN A 29 0.63 -0.78 12.04
CA GLN A 29 1.41 0.05 11.14
C GLN A 29 2.83 -0.49 10.98
N ASP A 30 3.54 -0.79 12.06
CA ASP A 30 4.88 -1.38 12.02
C ASP A 30 4.89 -2.75 11.32
N ILE A 31 3.85 -3.58 11.57
CA ILE A 31 3.68 -4.87 10.87
C ILE A 31 3.52 -4.65 9.37
N GLN A 32 2.70 -3.68 8.96
CA GLN A 32 2.53 -3.36 7.55
C GLN A 32 3.80 -2.76 6.93
N GLU A 33 4.58 -1.98 7.67
CA GLU A 33 5.88 -1.47 7.18
C GLU A 33 6.88 -2.60 6.97
N GLU A 34 6.93 -3.59 7.88
CA GLU A 34 7.80 -4.76 7.78
C GLU A 34 7.41 -5.69 6.62
N TYR A 35 6.12 -6.04 6.50
CA TYR A 35 5.66 -7.04 5.52
C TYR A 35 5.08 -6.44 4.24
N ARG A 36 4.83 -5.13 4.19
CA ARG A 36 4.11 -4.37 3.14
C ARG A 36 2.61 -4.67 3.03
N TYR A 37 2.09 -5.48 3.94
CA TYR A 37 0.66 -5.77 4.09
C TYR A 37 0.39 -6.24 5.52
N LEU A 38 -0.88 -6.34 5.87
CA LEU A 38 -1.35 -6.79 7.18
C LEU A 38 -2.06 -8.15 7.03
N PRO A 39 -1.37 -9.28 7.26
CA PRO A 39 -2.01 -10.59 7.20
C PRO A 39 -3.15 -10.70 8.22
N PRO A 40 -4.34 -11.21 7.82
CA PRO A 40 -5.45 -11.43 8.75
C PRO A 40 -5.08 -12.31 9.95
N GLU A 41 -4.26 -13.35 9.73
CA GLU A 41 -3.77 -14.25 10.78
C GLU A 41 -2.93 -13.49 11.84
N LEU A 42 -2.11 -12.51 11.42
CA LEU A 42 -1.33 -11.68 12.34
C LEU A 42 -2.20 -10.67 13.08
N LEU A 43 -3.23 -10.11 12.44
CA LEU A 43 -4.14 -9.19 13.10
C LEU A 43 -4.90 -9.87 14.25
N SER A 44 -5.40 -11.09 14.04
CA SER A 44 -5.99 -11.91 15.11
C SER A 44 -4.98 -12.23 16.21
N TYR A 45 -3.73 -12.55 15.85
CA TYR A 45 -2.65 -12.79 16.82
C TYR A 45 -2.36 -11.57 17.70
N VAL A 46 -2.23 -10.39 17.09
CA VAL A 46 -2.02 -9.11 17.78
C VAL A 46 -3.19 -8.79 18.71
N ALA A 47 -4.43 -9.00 18.26
CA ALA A 47 -5.62 -8.79 19.08
C ALA A 47 -5.58 -9.61 20.38
N GLY A 48 -5.20 -10.89 20.28
CA GLY A 48 -5.03 -11.78 21.43
C GLY A 48 -3.91 -11.34 22.39
N LYS A 49 -2.80 -10.80 21.87
CA LYS A 49 -1.65 -10.34 22.66
C LYS A 49 -1.92 -9.05 23.43
N ILE A 50 -2.73 -8.15 22.84
CA ILE A 50 -3.09 -6.85 23.44
C ILE A 50 -4.36 -6.98 24.32
N GLY A 51 -5.11 -8.08 24.21
CA GLY A 51 -6.29 -8.34 25.02
C GLY A 51 -7.56 -7.68 24.50
N ILE A 52 -7.67 -7.49 23.18
CA ILE A 52 -8.88 -6.96 22.51
C ILE A 52 -9.55 -8.05 21.68
N SER A 53 -10.81 -7.84 21.28
CA SER A 53 -11.50 -8.76 20.38
C SER A 53 -10.99 -8.65 18.94
N GLU A 54 -10.96 -9.77 18.22
CA GLU A 54 -10.60 -9.79 16.79
C GLU A 54 -11.52 -8.85 15.99
N ALA A 55 -12.83 -8.87 16.26
CA ALA A 55 -13.79 -7.98 15.59
C ALA A 55 -13.40 -6.50 15.70
N LYS A 56 -12.87 -6.08 16.85
CA LYS A 56 -12.40 -4.71 17.06
C LYS A 56 -11.14 -4.43 16.25
N ALA A 57 -10.19 -5.36 16.24
CA ALA A 57 -8.97 -5.24 15.45
C ALA A 57 -9.26 -5.11 13.95
N PHE A 58 -10.12 -5.99 13.40
CA PHE A 58 -10.57 -5.92 12.01
C PHE A 58 -11.37 -4.65 11.72
N SER A 59 -12.22 -4.19 12.63
CA SER A 59 -12.96 -2.94 12.44
C SER A 59 -12.04 -1.73 12.34
N VAL A 60 -10.96 -1.68 13.12
CA VAL A 60 -9.97 -0.59 13.05
C VAL A 60 -9.17 -0.70 11.75
N ALA A 61 -8.64 -1.88 11.44
CA ALA A 61 -7.84 -2.09 10.23
C ALA A 61 -8.62 -1.77 8.95
N SER A 62 -9.89 -2.19 8.86
CA SER A 62 -10.75 -1.90 7.70
C SER A 62 -11.26 -0.45 7.64
N PHE A 63 -11.19 0.30 8.74
CA PHE A 63 -11.64 1.70 8.76
C PHE A 63 -10.62 2.65 8.11
N TYR A 64 -9.33 2.37 8.24
CA TYR A 64 -8.28 3.19 7.65
C TYR A 64 -7.86 2.63 6.28
N GLU A 65 -8.09 3.40 5.21
CA GLU A 65 -7.72 3.03 3.83
C GLU A 65 -6.21 2.77 3.64
N ASN A 66 -5.38 3.25 4.57
CA ASN A 66 -3.94 3.01 4.51
C ASN A 66 -3.54 1.56 4.84
N PHE A 67 -4.38 0.79 5.54
CA PHE A 67 -4.09 -0.61 5.81
C PHE A 67 -4.60 -1.51 4.69
N SER A 68 -3.76 -2.45 4.27
CA SER A 68 -4.07 -3.41 3.21
C SER A 68 -3.87 -4.82 3.71
N PHE A 69 -4.89 -5.66 3.51
CA PHE A 69 -4.84 -7.08 3.82
C PHE A 69 -4.18 -7.91 2.72
N GLU A 70 -3.92 -7.30 1.57
CA GLU A 70 -3.36 -7.95 0.39
C GLU A 70 -1.89 -7.59 0.25
N ALA A 71 -1.08 -8.57 -0.16
CA ALA A 71 0.35 -8.37 -0.35
C ALA A 71 0.62 -7.29 -1.42
N LYS A 72 1.35 -6.25 -1.01
CA LYS A 72 1.81 -5.20 -1.90
C LYS A 72 3.25 -5.43 -2.34
N GLY A 73 3.56 -4.98 -3.54
CA GLY A 73 4.90 -4.99 -4.08
C GLY A 73 5.81 -3.97 -3.39
N LYS A 74 7.11 -3.99 -3.72
CA LYS A 74 8.13 -3.03 -3.21
C LYS A 74 7.76 -1.57 -3.51
N TYR A 75 7.16 -1.32 -4.67
CA TYR A 75 6.77 0.01 -5.13
C TYR A 75 5.26 0.07 -5.33
N VAL A 76 4.58 0.82 -4.48
CA VAL A 76 3.14 1.06 -4.56
C VAL A 76 2.89 2.35 -5.33
N ILE A 77 2.41 2.24 -6.57
CA ILE A 77 2.13 3.32 -7.49
C ILE A 77 0.66 3.71 -7.36
N LYS A 78 0.37 4.87 -6.79
CA LYS A 78 -0.97 5.45 -6.68
C LYS A 78 -1.19 6.52 -7.75
N VAL A 79 -2.06 6.25 -8.71
CA VAL A 79 -2.43 7.21 -9.75
C VAL A 79 -3.62 8.04 -9.29
N CYS A 80 -3.50 9.37 -9.32
CA CYS A 80 -4.59 10.26 -8.94
C CYS A 80 -5.69 10.30 -10.02
N ASP A 81 -6.92 9.97 -9.64
CA ASP A 81 -8.13 10.08 -10.47
C ASP A 81 -9.05 11.23 -10.01
N GLY A 82 -8.50 12.19 -9.26
CA GLY A 82 -9.22 13.42 -8.93
C GLY A 82 -9.49 14.26 -10.17
N THR A 83 -10.55 15.09 -10.14
CA THR A 83 -11.04 15.85 -11.31
C THR A 83 -9.95 16.61 -12.06
N ALA A 84 -9.01 17.25 -11.34
CA ALA A 84 -7.91 17.98 -11.96
C ALA A 84 -6.94 17.08 -12.72
N CYS A 85 -6.64 15.88 -12.21
CA CYS A 85 -5.79 14.90 -12.88
C CYS A 85 -6.54 14.23 -14.04
N HIS A 86 -7.81 13.93 -13.86
CA HIS A 86 -8.68 13.37 -14.89
C HIS A 86 -8.75 14.27 -16.13
N VAL A 87 -9.06 15.56 -15.96
CA VAL A 87 -9.12 16.54 -17.06
C VAL A 87 -7.76 16.73 -17.73
N ARG A 88 -6.66 16.54 -16.99
CA ARG A 88 -5.29 16.56 -17.52
C ARG A 88 -4.80 15.21 -18.05
N LYS A 89 -5.70 14.25 -18.27
CA LYS A 89 -5.44 12.94 -18.89
C LYS A 89 -4.56 12.02 -18.02
N SER A 90 -4.96 11.79 -16.76
CA SER A 90 -4.34 10.75 -15.92
C SER A 90 -4.66 9.31 -16.37
N ILE A 91 -5.81 9.08 -17.02
CA ILE A 91 -6.23 7.73 -17.46
C ILE A 91 -5.21 7.04 -18.39
N PRO A 92 -4.67 7.70 -19.44
CA PRO A 92 -3.62 7.10 -20.28
C PRO A 92 -2.37 6.64 -19.51
N ILE A 93 -2.05 7.28 -18.38
CA ILE A 93 -0.92 6.87 -17.52
C ILE A 93 -1.26 5.53 -16.86
N LEU A 94 -2.47 5.43 -16.28
CA LEU A 94 -2.95 4.19 -15.65
C LEU A 94 -3.03 3.03 -16.65
N GLU A 95 -3.58 3.27 -17.85
CA GLU A 95 -3.67 2.24 -18.90
C GLU A 95 -2.28 1.81 -19.39
N GLY A 96 -1.34 2.75 -19.51
CA GLY A 96 0.06 2.48 -19.83
C GLY A 96 0.71 1.57 -18.79
N LEU A 97 0.52 1.88 -17.50
CA LEU A 97 1.01 1.06 -16.37
C LEU A 97 0.46 -0.37 -16.43
N TYR A 98 -0.86 -0.52 -16.62
CA TYR A 98 -1.49 -1.83 -16.75
C TYR A 98 -0.89 -2.64 -17.89
N LYS A 99 -0.69 -2.02 -19.06
CA LYS A 99 -0.10 -2.70 -20.21
C LYS A 99 1.37 -3.09 -19.98
N GLU A 100 2.18 -2.20 -19.41
CA GLU A 100 3.62 -2.41 -19.21
C GLU A 100 3.91 -3.44 -18.11
N LEU A 101 3.10 -3.45 -17.04
CA LEU A 101 3.28 -4.35 -15.89
C LEU A 101 2.44 -5.64 -15.96
N GLY A 102 1.58 -5.80 -16.98
CA GLY A 102 0.69 -6.95 -17.09
C GLY A 102 -0.39 -6.99 -16.00
N LEU A 103 -0.83 -5.80 -15.57
CA LEU A 103 -1.81 -5.58 -14.51
C LEU A 103 -3.15 -5.12 -15.10
N ASN A 104 -4.19 -5.10 -14.28
CA ASN A 104 -5.50 -4.59 -14.64
C ASN A 104 -6.31 -4.21 -13.39
N LYS A 105 -7.60 -3.91 -13.54
CA LYS A 105 -8.49 -3.52 -12.43
C LYS A 105 -8.73 -4.61 -11.39
N ASP A 106 -8.46 -5.88 -11.71
CA ASP A 106 -8.63 -7.02 -10.81
C ASP A 106 -7.29 -7.58 -10.32
N LYS A 107 -6.20 -7.30 -11.03
CA LYS A 107 -4.82 -7.69 -10.70
C LYS A 107 -3.97 -6.43 -10.50
N HIS A 108 -3.80 -6.02 -9.24
CA HIS A 108 -3.09 -4.78 -8.89
C HIS A 108 -1.60 -4.96 -8.64
N THR A 109 -1.15 -6.15 -8.23
CA THR A 109 0.25 -6.44 -7.90
C THR A 109 0.88 -7.38 -8.93
N THR A 110 2.14 -7.13 -9.31
CA THR A 110 2.89 -7.97 -10.24
C THR A 110 3.29 -9.30 -9.60
N ASP A 111 3.50 -10.33 -10.43
CA ASP A 111 3.83 -11.68 -9.93
C ASP A 111 5.21 -11.76 -9.26
N ASP A 112 6.11 -10.83 -9.59
CA ASP A 112 7.42 -10.65 -8.97
C ASP A 112 7.37 -9.84 -7.65
N GLN A 113 6.17 -9.43 -7.20
CA GLN A 113 5.95 -8.58 -6.02
C GLN A 113 6.81 -7.31 -6.00
N LEU A 114 7.12 -6.75 -7.17
CA LEU A 114 7.90 -5.54 -7.29
C LEU A 114 7.01 -4.29 -7.37
N PHE A 115 5.89 -4.35 -8.10
CA PHE A 115 5.01 -3.20 -8.31
C PHE A 115 3.57 -3.52 -7.94
N THR A 116 2.91 -2.56 -7.28
CA THR A 116 1.46 -2.53 -7.10
C THR A 116 0.92 -1.25 -7.70
N VAL A 117 -0.14 -1.31 -8.50
CA VAL A 117 -0.78 -0.13 -9.12
C VAL A 117 -2.19 0.03 -8.55
N GLU A 118 -2.43 1.18 -7.94
CA GLU A 118 -3.71 1.56 -7.33
C GLU A 118 -4.15 2.93 -7.86
N THR A 119 -5.45 3.21 -7.78
CA THR A 119 -5.98 4.56 -8.02
C THR A 119 -6.41 5.20 -6.73
N VAL A 120 -6.19 6.50 -6.60
CA VAL A 120 -6.61 7.30 -5.44
C VAL A 120 -7.48 8.46 -5.89
N SER A 121 -8.50 8.77 -5.09
CA SER A 121 -9.47 9.82 -5.40
C SER A 121 -8.85 11.22 -5.45
N CYS A 122 -7.91 11.54 -4.56
CA CYS A 122 -7.17 12.79 -4.59
C CYS A 122 -5.85 12.69 -3.82
N LEU A 123 -4.76 13.20 -4.42
CA LEU A 123 -3.45 13.34 -3.74
C LEU A 123 -3.23 14.73 -3.12
N GLY A 124 -4.20 15.66 -3.24
CA GLY A 124 -4.02 17.06 -2.82
C GLY A 124 -3.02 17.88 -3.64
N ALA A 125 -2.36 17.27 -4.64
CA ALA A 125 -1.32 17.90 -5.46
C ALA A 125 -1.86 18.46 -6.80
N CYS A 126 -3.05 19.07 -6.82
CA CYS A 126 -3.73 19.50 -8.05
C CYS A 126 -2.91 20.47 -8.92
N GLY A 127 -2.04 21.30 -8.31
CA GLY A 127 -1.13 22.19 -9.05
C GLY A 127 -0.08 21.45 -9.90
N LEU A 128 0.19 20.19 -9.56
CA LEU A 128 1.14 19.31 -10.23
C LEU A 128 0.47 18.28 -11.14
N ALA A 129 -0.85 18.37 -11.35
CA ALA A 129 -1.59 17.39 -12.15
C ALA A 129 -1.06 17.26 -13.60
N PRO A 130 -1.03 16.04 -14.20
CA PRO A 130 -1.34 14.74 -13.58
C PRO A 130 -0.28 14.34 -12.54
N ALA A 131 -0.75 13.89 -11.37
CA ALA A 131 0.09 13.50 -10.25
C ALA A 131 -0.01 12.00 -9.99
N VAL A 132 1.13 11.39 -9.72
CA VAL A 132 1.28 9.99 -9.31
C VAL A 132 2.11 9.98 -8.02
N MET A 133 1.80 9.09 -7.10
CA MET A 133 2.60 8.87 -5.90
C MET A 133 3.21 7.48 -5.97
N ILE A 134 4.49 7.34 -5.65
CA ILE A 134 5.15 6.04 -5.53
C ILE A 134 5.64 5.93 -4.09
N ASN A 135 5.10 4.97 -3.36
CA ASN A 135 5.21 4.88 -1.89
C ASN A 135 4.76 6.22 -1.26
N ASP A 136 5.69 7.07 -0.83
CA ASP A 136 5.41 8.37 -0.20
C ASP A 136 5.86 9.58 -1.03
N GLU A 137 6.45 9.35 -2.20
CA GLU A 137 6.97 10.42 -3.06
C GLU A 137 5.97 10.82 -4.15
N VAL A 138 5.71 12.13 -4.28
CA VAL A 138 4.77 12.68 -5.27
C VAL A 138 5.50 13.13 -6.52
N TYR A 139 5.11 12.54 -7.65
CA TYR A 139 5.60 12.83 -8.99
C TYR A 139 4.55 13.64 -9.77
N GLY A 140 4.91 14.86 -10.16
CA GLY A 140 4.04 15.79 -10.86
C GLY A 140 4.29 15.87 -12.37
N LYS A 141 3.29 16.39 -13.11
CA LYS A 141 3.33 16.58 -14.57
C LYS A 141 3.74 15.28 -15.28
N MET A 142 3.18 14.18 -14.81
CA MET A 142 3.48 12.85 -15.32
C MET A 142 2.82 12.63 -16.68
N THR A 143 3.48 11.80 -17.49
CA THR A 143 3.00 11.31 -18.79
C THR A 143 3.29 9.82 -18.88
N PRO A 144 2.64 9.06 -19.79
CA PRO A 144 2.91 7.64 -19.96
C PRO A 144 4.40 7.34 -20.22
N GLU A 145 5.09 8.21 -20.99
CA GLU A 145 6.50 8.05 -21.32
C GLU A 145 7.39 8.19 -20.08
N LYS A 146 7.18 9.26 -19.30
CA LYS A 146 7.89 9.48 -18.03
C LYS A 146 7.66 8.36 -17.04
N MET A 147 6.45 7.79 -17.03
CA MET A 147 6.11 6.67 -16.16
C MET A 147 6.86 5.40 -16.56
N SER A 148 6.97 5.09 -17.86
CA SER A 148 7.77 3.96 -18.33
C SER A 148 9.26 4.13 -18.02
N GLU A 149 9.81 5.34 -18.20
CA GLU A 149 11.18 5.65 -17.79
C GLU A 149 11.40 5.45 -16.28
N LEU A 150 10.43 5.86 -15.46
CA LEU A 150 10.49 5.73 -14.01
C LEU A 150 10.41 4.25 -13.58
N ILE A 151 9.53 3.44 -14.18
CA ILE A 151 9.46 2.00 -13.92
C ILE A 151 10.80 1.32 -14.19
N LYS A 152 11.46 1.65 -15.32
CA LYS A 152 12.75 1.07 -15.66
C LYS A 152 13.80 1.36 -14.60
N LYS A 153 13.90 2.61 -14.16
CA LYS A 153 14.81 3.01 -13.08
C LYS A 153 14.53 2.24 -11.79
N LEU A 154 13.26 2.13 -11.39
CA LEU A 154 12.86 1.42 -10.17
C LEU A 154 13.14 -0.10 -10.25
N ARG A 155 13.19 -0.68 -11.46
CA ARG A 155 13.59 -2.09 -11.66
C ARG A 155 15.09 -2.31 -11.50
N GLU A 156 15.90 -1.27 -11.66
CA GLU A 156 17.36 -1.33 -11.55
C GLU A 156 17.85 -1.07 -10.11
N GLU A 157 16.96 -0.65 -9.20
CA GLU A 157 17.21 -0.41 -7.76
C GLU A 157 16.86 -1.59 -6.85
#